data_AF-A0A426V397-F1
#
_entry.id   AF-A0A426V397-F1
#
_cell.length_a   1.000
_cell.length_b   1.000
_cell.length_c   1.000
_cell.angle_alpha   90.00
_cell.angle_beta   90.00
_cell.angle_gamma   90.00
#
_symmetry.space_group_name_H-M   'P 1'
#
loop_
_entity.id
_entity.type
_entity.pdbx_description
1 polymer ?
#
loop_
_entity_poly.entity_id
_entity_poly.type
_entity_poly.pdbx_seq_one_letter_code
_entity_poly.pdbx_strand_id
1 'polypeptide(L)'
;MSLLSDLIAELSSLIERSRESSARVTGAGNQLEQVFTAVKESTTGSNSAAAADGLGHLRHALQKIDEAHGLLSAGAERFQEYISVLRGGSGPGAVVAPRARPPLGTGAARSESKVRGPARTTILPPTPGRHRLTRIGRKSLAKGENTVILPHVDVEGDLEAIRTGRAPFDAATGRYAVNGRTWAVKGNGRAFPVSGPGLVELTRPQFKALMSLNDAQEPIGVWPKNYLRDQNISAADWDRAAEVYRYHPRHNQGGP
;
A
#
# COMPACT_ATOMS: atom_id res chain seq x y z
N MET A 1 11.73 36.09 2.98
CA MET A 1 10.57 35.36 2.44
C MET A 1 9.92 34.60 3.59
N SER A 2 8.59 34.39 3.58
CA SER A 2 7.92 33.76 4.71
C SER A 2 7.94 32.24 4.55
N LEU A 3 7.99 31.49 5.66
CA LEU A 3 7.96 30.02 5.63
C LEU A 3 6.77 29.45 4.83
N LEU A 4 5.67 30.21 4.75
CA LEU A 4 4.48 29.84 3.97
C LEU A 4 4.72 29.97 2.45
N SER A 5 5.43 31.00 2.00
CA SER A 5 5.74 31.15 0.57
C SER A 5 6.66 30.04 0.08
N ASP A 6 7.62 29.65 0.90
CA ASP A 6 8.59 28.61 0.58
C ASP A 6 7.91 27.23 0.50
N LEU A 7 7.01 26.93 1.45
CA LEU A 7 6.19 25.71 1.43
C LEU A 7 5.29 25.64 0.19
N ILE A 8 4.62 26.75 -0.18
CA ILE A 8 3.78 26.80 -1.39
C ILE A 8 4.61 26.55 -2.65
N ALA A 9 5.83 27.11 -2.72
CA ALA A 9 6.74 26.90 -3.84
C ALA A 9 7.21 25.45 -3.94
N GLU A 10 7.56 24.82 -2.81
CA GLU A 10 7.98 23.42 -2.76
C GLU A 10 6.86 22.47 -3.22
N LEU A 11 5.64 22.68 -2.73
CA LEU A 11 4.48 21.89 -3.14
C LEU A 11 4.13 22.08 -4.61
N SER A 12 4.25 23.31 -5.12
CA SER A 12 4.04 23.59 -6.55
C SER A 12 5.06 22.84 -7.42
N SER A 13 6.33 22.82 -7.00
CA SER A 13 7.38 22.04 -7.67
C SER A 13 7.10 20.53 -7.62
N LEU A 14 6.59 20.02 -6.49
CA LEU A 14 6.23 18.62 -6.37
C LEU A 14 5.09 18.23 -7.30
N ILE A 15 4.08 19.08 -7.44
CA ILE A 15 2.97 18.86 -8.39
C ILE A 15 3.50 18.80 -9.82
N GLU A 16 4.41 19.70 -10.19
CA GLU A 16 4.94 19.72 -11.55
C GLU A 16 5.76 18.46 -11.85
N ARG A 17 6.61 18.02 -10.91
CA ARG A 17 7.31 16.72 -11.03
C ARG A 17 6.33 15.54 -11.13
N SER A 18 5.21 15.60 -10.41
CA SER A 18 4.17 14.57 -10.47
C SER A 18 3.49 14.55 -11.85
N ARG A 19 3.23 15.73 -12.44
CA ARG A 19 2.67 15.86 -13.79
C ARG A 19 3.63 15.38 -14.87
N GLU A 20 4.91 15.75 -14.79
CA GLU A 20 5.95 15.24 -15.69
C GLU A 20 6.06 13.72 -15.61
N SER A 21 6.04 13.17 -14.39
CA SER A 21 6.06 11.71 -14.18
C SER A 21 4.81 11.06 -14.79
N SER A 22 3.64 11.66 -14.60
CA SER A 22 2.38 11.19 -15.19
C SER A 22 2.46 11.18 -16.72
N ALA A 23 2.95 12.26 -17.34
CA ALA A 23 3.13 12.33 -18.79
C ALA A 23 4.08 11.25 -19.33
N ARG A 24 5.18 10.95 -18.61
CA ARG A 24 6.10 9.85 -18.97
C ARG A 24 5.42 8.48 -18.86
N VAL A 25 4.66 8.25 -17.79
CA VAL A 25 3.91 7.00 -17.58
C VAL A 25 2.87 6.80 -18.68
N THR A 26 2.12 7.85 -19.05
CA THR A 26 1.18 7.81 -20.18
C THR A 26 1.88 7.53 -21.51
N GLY A 27 3.03 8.17 -21.76
CA GLY A 27 3.84 7.91 -22.95
C GLY A 27 4.30 6.45 -23.05
N ALA A 28 4.78 5.88 -21.93
CA ALA A 28 5.17 4.47 -21.87
C ALA A 28 3.98 3.53 -22.06
N GLY A 29 2.81 3.86 -21.51
CA GLY A 29 1.56 3.12 -21.72
C GLY A 29 1.17 3.06 -23.20
N ASN A 30 1.21 4.20 -23.89
CA ASN A 30 0.90 4.28 -25.32
C ASN A 30 1.86 3.42 -26.17
N GLN A 31 3.15 3.42 -25.83
CA GLN A 31 4.14 2.56 -26.51
C GLN A 31 3.86 1.07 -26.28
N LEU A 32 3.53 0.69 -25.03
CA LEU A 32 3.18 -0.68 -24.71
C LEU A 32 1.89 -1.14 -25.39
N GLU A 33 0.90 -0.27 -25.53
CA GLU A 33 -0.36 -0.58 -26.23
C GLU A 33 -0.12 -0.81 -27.73
N GLN A 34 0.79 -0.04 -28.34
CA GLN A 34 1.22 -0.27 -29.72
C GLN A 34 1.91 -1.62 -29.88
N VAL A 35 2.83 -1.97 -28.98
CA VAL A 35 3.51 -3.28 -28.97
C VAL A 35 2.48 -4.40 -28.77
N PHE A 36 1.57 -4.26 -27.81
CA PHE A 36 0.51 -5.23 -27.55
C PHE A 36 -0.36 -5.46 -28.78
N THR A 37 -0.78 -4.38 -29.46
CA THR A 37 -1.57 -4.45 -30.68
C THR A 37 -0.80 -5.17 -31.79
N ALA A 38 0.45 -4.79 -32.04
CA ALA A 38 1.29 -5.42 -33.06
C ALA A 38 1.52 -6.92 -32.79
N VAL A 39 1.83 -7.29 -31.54
CA VAL A 39 2.01 -8.68 -31.14
C VAL A 39 0.71 -9.45 -31.30
N LYS A 40 -0.43 -8.90 -30.86
CA LYS A 40 -1.75 -9.53 -31.00
C LYS A 40 -2.10 -9.79 -32.46
N GLU A 41 -1.89 -8.81 -33.33
CA GLU A 41 -2.14 -8.96 -34.77
C GLU A 41 -1.24 -10.05 -35.38
N SER A 42 0.06 -10.02 -35.09
CA SER A 42 1.03 -11.01 -35.60
C SER A 42 0.80 -12.44 -35.10
N THR A 43 0.08 -12.59 -33.98
CA THR A 43 -0.22 -13.90 -33.36
C THR A 43 -1.66 -14.36 -33.60
N THR A 44 -2.44 -13.64 -34.42
CA THR A 44 -3.81 -14.01 -34.76
C THR A 44 -3.84 -15.39 -35.43
N GLY A 45 -4.58 -16.34 -34.84
CA GLY A 45 -4.66 -17.73 -35.32
C GLY A 45 -3.53 -18.64 -34.83
N SER A 46 -2.59 -18.13 -34.04
CA SER A 46 -1.56 -18.94 -33.39
C SER A 46 -2.13 -19.69 -32.18
N ASN A 47 -1.86 -21.00 -32.09
CA ASN A 47 -2.16 -21.82 -30.90
C ASN A 47 -0.94 -21.92 -29.96
N SER A 48 0.04 -21.03 -30.11
CA SER A 48 1.25 -21.04 -29.27
C SER A 48 0.94 -20.59 -27.84
N ALA A 49 1.17 -21.47 -26.86
CA ALA A 49 1.05 -21.13 -25.44
C ALA A 49 1.96 -19.95 -25.06
N ALA A 50 3.18 -19.90 -25.62
CA ALA A 50 4.11 -18.80 -25.37
C ALA A 50 3.58 -17.45 -25.88
N ALA A 51 2.82 -17.43 -26.99
CA ALA A 51 2.19 -16.21 -27.49
C ALA A 51 1.05 -15.74 -26.57
N ALA A 52 0.25 -16.69 -26.06
CA ALA A 52 -0.81 -16.39 -25.09
C ALA A 52 -0.24 -15.84 -23.78
N ASP A 53 0.81 -16.46 -23.24
CA ASP A 53 1.49 -16.01 -22.03
C ASP A 53 2.12 -14.63 -22.21
N GLY A 54 2.79 -14.40 -23.35
CA GLY A 54 3.38 -13.10 -23.69
C GLY A 54 2.33 -11.98 -23.75
N LEU A 55 1.19 -12.21 -24.41
CA LEU A 55 0.08 -11.27 -24.42
C LEU A 55 -0.53 -11.05 -23.03
N GLY A 56 -0.55 -12.08 -22.19
CA GLY A 56 -0.95 -11.97 -20.78
C GLY A 56 -0.05 -11.04 -19.97
N HIS A 57 1.27 -11.18 -20.12
CA HIS A 57 2.24 -10.30 -19.47
C HIS A 57 2.13 -8.85 -19.93
N LEU A 58 1.97 -8.62 -21.24
CA LEU A 58 1.79 -7.27 -21.79
C LEU A 58 0.52 -6.60 -21.26
N ARG A 59 -0.60 -7.34 -21.21
CA ARG A 59 -1.86 -6.83 -20.62
C ARG A 59 -1.69 -6.48 -19.15
N HIS A 60 -0.98 -7.32 -18.39
CA HIS A 60 -0.72 -7.04 -16.97
C HIS A 60 0.15 -5.78 -16.79
N ALA A 61 1.16 -5.59 -17.64
CA ALA A 61 2.00 -4.39 -17.61
C ALA A 61 1.18 -3.11 -17.90
N LEU A 62 0.27 -3.15 -18.88
CA LEU A 62 -0.64 -2.05 -19.18
C LEU A 62 -1.52 -1.69 -17.98
N GLN A 63 -2.11 -2.69 -17.32
CA GLN A 63 -2.89 -2.47 -16.09
C GLN A 63 -2.06 -1.78 -15.00
N LYS A 64 -0.78 -2.14 -14.85
CA LYS A 64 0.11 -1.52 -13.85
C LYS A 64 0.44 -0.07 -14.18
N ILE A 65 0.54 0.27 -15.46
CA ILE A 65 0.73 1.64 -15.92
C ILE A 65 -0.51 2.48 -15.62
N ASP A 66 -1.71 1.96 -15.87
CA ASP A 66 -2.96 2.65 -15.53
C ASP A 66 -3.09 2.89 -14.02
N GLU A 67 -2.77 1.88 -13.20
CA GLU A 67 -2.72 2.01 -11.73
C GLU A 67 -1.74 3.12 -11.30
N ALA A 68 -0.53 3.14 -11.88
CA ALA A 68 0.48 4.16 -11.58
C ALA A 68 0.03 5.57 -11.99
N HIS A 69 -0.58 5.72 -13.17
CA HIS A 69 -1.13 6.97 -13.65
C HIS A 69 -2.24 7.50 -12.73
N GLY A 70 -3.14 6.61 -12.28
CA GLY A 70 -4.20 6.95 -11.32
C GLY A 70 -3.64 7.46 -9.99
N LEU A 71 -2.60 6.82 -9.46
CA LEU A 71 -1.95 7.25 -8.22
C LEU A 71 -1.26 8.62 -8.34
N LEU A 72 -0.54 8.84 -9.45
CA LEU A 72 0.13 10.12 -9.72
C LEU A 72 -0.87 11.27 -9.87
N SER A 73 -2.01 11.01 -10.54
CA SER A 73 -3.08 11.99 -10.74
C SER A 73 -3.75 12.35 -9.41
N ALA A 74 -4.15 11.36 -8.62
CA ALA A 74 -4.75 11.58 -7.30
C ALA A 74 -3.80 12.30 -6.32
N GLY A 75 -2.49 12.01 -6.40
CA GLY A 75 -1.48 12.73 -5.63
C GLY A 75 -1.41 14.21 -5.98
N ALA A 76 -1.38 14.54 -7.28
CA ALA A 76 -1.36 15.90 -7.77
C ALA A 76 -2.61 16.70 -7.35
N GLU A 77 -3.80 16.09 -7.43
CA GLU A 77 -5.06 16.69 -6.98
C GLU A 77 -5.03 17.06 -5.50
N ARG A 78 -4.58 16.14 -4.63
CA ARG A 78 -4.47 16.41 -3.18
C ARG A 78 -3.51 17.54 -2.86
N PHE A 79 -2.38 17.62 -3.56
CA PHE A 79 -1.44 18.72 -3.35
C PHE A 79 -2.02 20.06 -3.83
N GLN A 80 -2.81 20.07 -4.92
CA GLN A 80 -3.53 21.26 -5.36
C GLN A 80 -4.57 21.73 -4.32
N GLU A 81 -5.32 20.81 -3.72
CA GLU A 81 -6.24 21.13 -2.63
C GLU A 81 -5.50 21.77 -1.45
N TYR A 82 -4.36 21.21 -1.05
CA TYR A 82 -3.56 21.74 0.04
C TYR A 82 -3.01 23.15 -0.27
N ILE A 83 -2.52 23.39 -1.48
CA ILE A 83 -2.10 24.72 -1.93
C ILE A 83 -3.26 25.72 -1.89
N SER A 84 -4.46 25.28 -2.29
CA SER A 84 -5.66 26.14 -2.31
C SER A 84 -6.05 26.60 -0.90
N VAL A 85 -5.97 25.69 0.08
CA VAL A 85 -6.14 26.00 1.51
C VAL A 85 -5.06 26.97 2.00
N LEU A 86 -3.79 26.73 1.68
CA LEU A 86 -2.67 27.58 2.11
C LEU A 86 -2.74 29.01 1.52
N ARG A 87 -3.29 29.18 0.32
CA ARG A 87 -3.44 30.48 -0.35
C ARG A 87 -4.65 31.29 0.14
N GLY A 88 -5.40 30.79 1.12
CA GLY A 88 -6.58 31.49 1.64
C GLY A 88 -7.80 31.44 0.70
N GLY A 89 -7.83 30.49 -0.23
CA GLY A 89 -8.97 30.28 -1.12
C GLY A 89 -10.15 29.64 -0.37
N SER A 90 -11.19 30.43 -0.09
CA SER A 90 -12.53 29.91 0.16
C SER A 90 -13.09 29.36 -1.16
N GLY A 91 -13.09 28.03 -1.34
CA GLY A 91 -13.71 27.33 -2.46
C GLY A 91 -14.54 26.12 -2.00
N PRO A 92 -15.62 25.75 -2.72
CA PRO A 92 -16.90 25.42 -2.10
C PRO A 92 -17.10 23.92 -1.90
N GLY A 93 -17.49 23.53 -0.70
CA GLY A 93 -17.88 22.15 -0.39
C GLY A 93 -17.51 21.77 1.03
N ALA A 94 -18.19 22.38 2.01
CA ALA A 94 -18.41 21.89 3.37
C ALA A 94 -17.44 20.80 3.89
N VAL A 95 -16.16 21.13 4.04
CA VAL A 95 -15.35 20.43 5.03
C VAL A 95 -15.81 20.98 6.36
N VAL A 96 -16.59 20.16 7.08
CA VAL A 96 -16.94 20.36 8.48
C VAL A 96 -15.68 20.85 9.21
N ALA A 97 -15.69 22.11 9.62
CA ALA A 97 -14.63 22.71 10.39
C ALA A 97 -14.29 21.79 11.59
N PRO A 98 -13.00 21.66 11.97
CA PRO A 98 -12.66 21.06 13.26
C PRO A 98 -13.35 21.91 14.33
N ARG A 99 -14.42 21.39 14.92
CA ARG A 99 -15.12 22.07 16.02
C ARG A 99 -14.08 22.42 17.07
N ALA A 100 -14.05 23.71 17.40
CA ALA A 100 -13.30 24.28 18.49
C ALA A 100 -13.41 23.41 19.75
N ARG A 101 -12.30 23.30 20.48
CA ARG A 101 -12.24 22.82 21.87
C ARG A 101 -13.49 23.28 22.63
N PRO A 102 -14.27 22.37 23.25
CA PRO A 102 -15.14 22.78 24.33
C PRO A 102 -14.29 23.20 25.54
N PRO A 103 -14.74 24.20 26.32
CA PRO A 103 -14.04 24.62 27.54
C PRO A 103 -14.02 23.46 28.55
N LEU A 104 -12.99 23.45 29.42
CA LEU A 104 -12.92 22.55 30.58
C LEU A 104 -14.17 22.73 31.45
N GLY A 105 -15.17 21.87 31.23
CA GLY A 105 -16.29 21.68 32.13
C GLY A 105 -16.01 20.51 33.04
N THR A 106 -15.74 20.80 34.31
CA THR A 106 -15.81 19.86 35.42
C THR A 106 -17.22 19.27 35.51
N GLY A 107 -17.37 17.99 35.23
CA GLY A 107 -18.64 17.28 35.37
C GLY A 107 -18.52 15.82 34.97
N ALA A 108 -18.53 14.93 35.96
CA ALA A 108 -18.51 13.49 35.78
C ALA A 108 -19.76 12.99 35.04
N ALA A 109 -19.58 12.36 33.87
CA ALA A 109 -20.56 11.46 33.28
C ALA A 109 -19.85 10.50 32.31
N ARG A 110 -20.06 9.19 32.49
CA ARG A 110 -19.52 8.11 31.65
C ARG A 110 -19.95 8.31 30.18
N SER A 111 -19.01 8.59 29.27
CA SER A 111 -19.32 8.58 27.83
C SER A 111 -19.27 7.15 27.30
N GLU A 112 -20.40 6.68 26.78
CA GLU A 112 -20.48 5.47 25.97
C GLU A 112 -19.47 5.53 24.80
N SER A 113 -18.75 4.43 24.57
CA SER A 113 -17.69 4.33 23.56
C SER A 113 -18.20 4.71 22.16
N LYS A 114 -17.70 5.82 21.60
CA LYS A 114 -18.02 6.35 20.25
C LYS A 114 -17.52 5.47 19.08
N VAL A 115 -16.77 4.41 19.38
CA VAL A 115 -16.18 3.50 18.38
C VAL A 115 -17.23 2.55 17.83
N ARG A 116 -17.45 2.60 16.51
CA ARG A 116 -18.36 1.68 15.79
C ARG A 116 -17.64 0.38 15.44
N GLY A 117 -18.38 -0.71 15.33
CA GLY A 117 -17.86 -2.00 14.84
C GLY A 117 -17.12 -2.84 15.90
N PRO A 118 -16.46 -3.93 15.47
CA PRO A 118 -15.84 -4.92 16.36
C PRO A 118 -14.70 -4.39 17.25
N ALA A 119 -14.14 -3.20 16.96
CA ALA A 119 -13.14 -2.55 17.81
C ALA A 119 -13.73 -1.79 19.01
N ARG A 120 -15.07 -1.78 19.18
CA ARG A 120 -15.76 -1.00 20.23
C ARG A 120 -15.29 -1.31 21.64
N THR A 121 -14.95 -2.57 21.91
CA THR A 121 -14.55 -3.04 23.24
C THR A 121 -13.04 -3.09 23.40
N THR A 122 -12.33 -3.61 22.41
CA THR A 122 -10.87 -3.77 22.45
C THR A 122 -10.33 -3.84 21.03
N ILE A 123 -9.14 -3.26 20.83
CA ILE A 123 -8.35 -3.47 19.62
C ILE A 123 -6.94 -3.93 19.98
N LEU A 124 -6.55 -5.08 19.44
CA LEU A 124 -5.23 -5.69 19.59
C LEU A 124 -4.44 -5.54 18.28
N PRO A 125 -3.12 -5.35 18.36
CA PRO A 125 -2.29 -5.25 17.17
C PRO A 125 -2.29 -6.55 16.37
N PRO A 126 -2.01 -6.47 15.06
CA PRO A 126 -1.80 -7.65 14.23
C PRO A 126 -0.68 -8.51 14.78
N THR A 127 -0.78 -9.83 14.60
CA THR A 127 0.27 -10.76 15.01
C THR A 127 1.57 -10.42 14.27
N PRO A 128 2.64 -9.93 14.95
CA PRO A 128 3.81 -9.37 14.29
C PRO A 128 4.48 -10.37 13.34
N GLY A 129 4.66 -11.62 13.78
CA GLY A 129 5.30 -12.68 12.99
C GLY A 129 4.52 -13.14 11.75
N ARG A 130 3.30 -12.64 11.52
CA ARG A 130 2.50 -12.94 10.32
C ARG A 130 2.41 -11.78 9.34
N HIS A 131 2.67 -10.56 9.81
CA HIS A 131 2.34 -9.36 9.06
C HIS A 131 3.51 -8.39 8.99
N ARG A 132 4.35 -8.24 10.01
CA ARG A 132 5.48 -7.29 9.93
C ARG A 132 6.62 -7.90 9.12
N LEU A 133 7.05 -7.21 8.06
CA LEU A 133 8.17 -7.65 7.20
C LEU A 133 9.40 -8.10 8.01
N THR A 134 9.76 -7.34 9.05
CA THR A 134 10.93 -7.58 9.92
C THR A 134 10.78 -8.74 10.89
N ARG A 135 9.59 -9.33 11.02
CA ARG A 135 9.28 -10.42 11.96
C ARG A 135 8.83 -11.71 11.25
N ILE A 136 8.61 -11.65 9.94
CA ILE A 136 8.33 -12.83 9.13
C ILE A 136 9.62 -13.64 8.99
N GLY A 137 9.55 -14.95 9.19
CA GLY A 137 10.71 -15.84 9.04
C GLY A 137 10.26 -17.30 8.97
N ARG A 138 11.18 -18.26 9.10
CA ARG A 138 10.89 -19.70 8.91
C ARG A 138 9.73 -20.26 9.75
N LYS A 139 9.48 -19.70 10.93
CA LYS A 139 8.38 -20.13 11.83
C LYS A 139 7.02 -19.46 11.53
N SER A 140 6.97 -18.56 10.55
CA SER A 140 5.73 -17.88 10.16
C SER A 140 4.78 -18.83 9.42
N LEU A 141 3.47 -18.66 9.64
CA LEU A 141 2.44 -19.49 9.02
C LEU A 141 1.89 -18.84 7.75
N ALA A 142 2.24 -19.42 6.59
CA ALA A 142 1.70 -19.04 5.29
C ALA A 142 0.23 -19.51 5.12
N LYS A 143 -0.69 -18.58 4.85
CA LYS A 143 -2.09 -18.85 4.51
C LYS A 143 -2.37 -18.56 3.02
N GLY A 144 -3.61 -18.75 2.56
CA GLY A 144 -4.00 -18.47 1.17
C GLY A 144 -3.68 -17.04 0.75
N GLU A 145 -4.04 -16.08 1.60
CA GLU A 145 -3.76 -14.65 1.45
C GLU A 145 -2.99 -14.16 2.68
N ASN A 146 -1.87 -13.45 2.45
CA ASN A 146 -1.03 -12.90 3.51
C ASN A 146 -0.71 -11.44 3.21
N THR A 147 -1.20 -10.52 4.05
CA THR A 147 -0.83 -9.10 3.92
C THR A 147 0.40 -8.79 4.78
N VAL A 148 1.44 -8.30 4.14
CA VAL A 148 2.70 -7.84 4.75
C VAL A 148 2.64 -6.33 4.96
N ILE A 149 3.02 -5.90 6.15
CA ILE A 149 3.13 -4.51 6.60
C ILE A 149 4.60 -4.11 6.40
N LEU A 150 4.82 -3.12 5.55
CA LEU A 150 6.14 -2.55 5.30
C LEU A 150 6.62 -1.69 6.50
N PRO A 151 7.93 -1.52 6.71
CA PRO A 151 8.45 -0.91 7.94
C PRO A 151 8.08 0.55 8.16
N HIS A 152 7.74 1.30 7.10
CA HIS A 152 7.36 2.71 7.19
C HIS A 152 5.90 2.93 7.60
N VAL A 153 5.10 1.87 7.75
CA VAL A 153 3.69 1.99 8.14
C VAL A 153 3.59 2.22 9.65
N ASP A 154 2.99 3.34 10.04
CA ASP A 154 2.63 3.62 11.43
C ASP A 154 1.38 2.83 11.86
N VAL A 155 1.61 1.58 12.24
CA VAL A 155 0.54 0.69 12.72
C VAL A 155 -0.07 1.20 14.03
N GLU A 156 0.72 1.78 14.94
CA GLU A 156 0.16 2.21 16.22
C GLU A 156 -0.73 3.45 16.05
N GLY A 157 -0.32 4.41 15.22
CA GLY A 157 -1.15 5.54 14.84
C GLY A 157 -2.47 5.10 14.18
N ASP A 158 -2.42 4.09 13.31
CA ASP A 158 -3.62 3.54 12.69
C ASP A 158 -4.57 2.89 13.73
N LEU A 159 -4.03 2.05 14.62
CA LEU A 159 -4.82 1.40 15.66
C LEU A 159 -5.38 2.40 16.67
N GLU A 160 -4.64 3.46 16.98
CA GLU A 160 -5.10 4.54 17.85
C GLU A 160 -6.23 5.35 17.19
N ALA A 161 -6.16 5.59 15.89
CA ALA A 161 -7.27 6.20 15.16
C ALA A 161 -8.54 5.34 15.23
N ILE A 162 -8.41 4.01 15.16
CA ILE A 162 -9.55 3.09 15.34
C ILE A 162 -10.05 3.12 16.78
N ARG A 163 -9.15 3.03 17.77
CA ARG A 163 -9.44 3.03 19.21
C ARG A 163 -10.15 4.30 19.66
N THR A 164 -9.82 5.44 19.07
CA THR A 164 -10.43 6.75 19.37
C THR A 164 -11.67 7.06 18.52
N GLY A 165 -12.08 6.14 17.64
CA GLY A 165 -13.24 6.31 16.77
C GLY A 165 -13.05 7.38 15.69
N ARG A 166 -11.79 7.73 15.36
CA ARG A 166 -11.42 8.63 14.27
C ARG A 166 -11.38 7.92 12.92
N ALA A 167 -11.22 6.60 12.91
CA ALA A 167 -11.28 5.77 11.72
C ALA A 167 -12.74 5.52 11.29
N PRO A 168 -13.15 5.89 10.05
CA PRO A 168 -14.42 5.46 9.50
C PRO A 168 -14.56 3.94 9.51
N PHE A 169 -15.70 3.46 10.00
CA PHE A 169 -16.10 2.05 9.94
C PHE A 169 -17.14 1.86 8.84
N ASP A 170 -16.84 0.98 7.90
CA ASP A 170 -17.78 0.52 6.89
C ASP A 170 -18.51 -0.73 7.40
N ALA A 171 -19.81 -0.59 7.65
CA ALA A 171 -20.65 -1.67 8.14
C ALA A 171 -20.94 -2.74 7.09
N ALA A 172 -20.87 -2.41 5.79
CA ALA A 172 -21.12 -3.37 4.72
C ALA A 172 -19.96 -4.37 4.59
N THR A 173 -18.72 -3.88 4.71
CA THR A 173 -17.52 -4.72 4.59
C THR A 173 -16.94 -5.16 5.95
N GLY A 174 -17.38 -4.53 7.04
CA GLY A 174 -16.87 -4.76 8.39
C GLY A 174 -15.43 -4.29 8.57
N ARG A 175 -15.00 -3.25 7.86
CA ARG A 175 -13.61 -2.76 7.82
C ARG A 175 -13.48 -1.32 8.32
N TYR A 176 -12.28 -0.98 8.78
CA TYR A 176 -11.89 0.37 9.13
C TYR A 176 -10.97 0.93 8.04
N ALA A 177 -11.19 2.19 7.66
CA ALA A 177 -10.32 2.93 6.77
C ALA A 177 -9.47 3.92 7.56
N VAL A 178 -8.15 3.88 7.43
CA VAL A 178 -7.23 4.80 8.13
C VAL A 178 -6.08 5.15 7.20
N ASN A 179 -5.83 6.43 6.95
CA ASN A 179 -4.68 6.88 6.13
C ASN A 179 -4.59 6.18 4.75
N GLY A 180 -5.75 5.88 4.13
CA GLY A 180 -5.82 5.14 2.85
C GLY A 180 -5.59 3.63 2.96
N ARG A 181 -5.44 3.09 4.18
CA ARG A 181 -5.32 1.66 4.47
C ARG A 181 -6.62 1.09 5.02
N THR A 182 -6.84 -0.17 4.72
CA THR A 182 -8.01 -0.93 5.16
C THR A 182 -7.59 -1.97 6.21
N TRP A 183 -8.30 -1.98 7.33
CA TRP A 183 -8.08 -2.88 8.46
C TRP A 183 -9.36 -3.67 8.76
N ALA A 184 -9.23 -4.99 8.91
CA ALA A 184 -10.27 -5.81 9.54
C ALA A 184 -10.02 -5.90 11.04
N VAL A 185 -11.08 -6.09 11.81
CA VAL A 185 -10.97 -6.50 13.22
C VAL A 185 -11.84 -7.73 13.40
N LYS A 186 -11.24 -8.84 13.88
CA LYS A 186 -11.98 -10.07 14.17
C LYS A 186 -12.71 -9.94 15.51
N GLY A 187 -13.65 -10.85 15.79
CA GLY A 187 -14.45 -10.84 17.02
C GLY A 187 -13.66 -10.88 18.34
N ASN A 188 -12.38 -11.26 18.31
CA ASN A 188 -11.47 -11.20 19.46
C ASN A 188 -10.73 -9.84 19.59
N GLY A 189 -11.14 -8.81 18.85
CA GLY A 189 -10.53 -7.49 18.83
C GLY A 189 -9.20 -7.40 18.07
N ARG A 190 -8.69 -8.49 17.47
CA ARG A 190 -7.41 -8.43 16.76
C ARG A 190 -7.54 -7.79 15.38
N ALA A 191 -6.72 -6.78 15.13
CA ALA A 191 -6.61 -6.13 13.84
C ALA A 191 -5.86 -6.99 12.82
N PHE A 192 -6.31 -6.94 11.57
CA PHE A 192 -5.72 -7.61 10.41
C PHE A 192 -5.55 -6.60 9.28
N PRO A 193 -4.32 -6.42 8.76
CA PRO A 193 -4.12 -5.59 7.59
C PRO A 193 -4.80 -6.22 6.38
N VAL A 194 -5.39 -5.40 5.52
CA VAL A 194 -6.09 -5.86 4.31
C VAL A 194 -5.38 -5.32 3.08
N SER A 195 -5.44 -4.02 2.86
CA SER A 195 -4.93 -3.37 1.65
C SER A 195 -4.64 -1.88 1.89
N GLY A 196 -3.90 -1.26 0.98
CA GLY A 196 -3.58 0.17 0.98
C GLY A 196 -2.09 0.46 1.08
N PRO A 197 -1.68 1.75 1.13
CA PRO A 197 -0.28 2.15 1.06
C PRO A 197 0.57 1.49 2.16
N GLY A 198 1.63 0.79 1.76
CA GLY A 198 2.52 0.06 2.67
C GLY A 198 2.00 -1.29 3.18
N LEU A 199 0.82 -1.72 2.72
CA LEU A 199 0.25 -3.05 2.96
C LEU A 199 0.27 -3.86 1.66
N VAL A 200 1.11 -4.88 1.61
CA VAL A 200 1.32 -5.70 0.41
C VAL A 200 0.68 -7.07 0.59
N GLU A 201 -0.31 -7.37 -0.23
CA GLU A 201 -0.90 -8.70 -0.29
C GLU A 201 0.01 -9.65 -1.08
N LEU A 202 0.24 -10.83 -0.51
CA LEU A 202 1.03 -11.91 -1.08
C LEU A 202 0.24 -13.22 -1.05
N THR A 203 0.34 -13.97 -2.14
CA THR A 203 -0.14 -15.34 -2.22
C THR A 203 0.67 -16.25 -1.28
N ARG A 204 0.17 -17.46 -1.03
CA ARG A 204 0.91 -18.46 -0.24
C ARG A 204 2.34 -18.73 -0.76
N PRO A 205 2.61 -19.00 -2.05
CA PRO A 205 3.97 -19.21 -2.55
C PRO A 205 4.85 -17.96 -2.42
N GLN A 206 4.34 -16.76 -2.73
CA GLN A 206 5.07 -15.50 -2.54
C GLN A 206 5.46 -15.25 -1.09
N PHE A 207 4.57 -15.54 -0.13
CA PHE A 207 4.87 -15.39 1.28
C PHE A 207 5.93 -16.40 1.76
N LYS A 208 5.92 -17.63 1.25
CA LYS A 208 6.98 -18.63 1.52
C LYS A 208 8.33 -18.20 0.95
N ALA A 209 8.34 -17.64 -0.26
CA ALA A 209 9.53 -17.05 -0.86
C ALA A 209 10.10 -15.94 0.05
N LEU A 210 9.24 -15.02 0.51
CA LEU A 210 9.62 -13.96 1.44
C LEU A 210 10.18 -14.49 2.76
N MET A 211 9.55 -15.53 3.35
CA MET A 211 10.06 -16.19 4.54
C MET A 211 11.49 -16.71 4.34
N SER A 212 11.76 -17.29 3.17
CA SER A 212 13.07 -17.84 2.82
C SER A 212 14.13 -16.73 2.65
N LEU A 213 13.77 -15.61 2.01
CA LEU A 213 14.63 -14.43 1.89
C LEU A 213 14.95 -13.81 3.26
N ASN A 214 13.96 -13.70 4.15
CA ASN A 214 14.17 -13.21 5.50
C ASN A 214 15.05 -14.16 6.36
N ASP A 215 14.96 -15.47 6.15
CA ASP A 215 15.70 -16.49 6.92
C ASP A 215 17.15 -16.64 6.46
N ALA A 216 17.41 -16.55 5.15
CA ALA A 216 18.73 -16.74 4.57
C ALA A 216 19.75 -15.69 5.03
N GLN A 217 19.31 -14.51 5.46
CA GLN A 217 20.16 -13.38 5.87
C GLN A 217 21.18 -12.94 4.80
N GLU A 218 20.98 -13.34 3.55
CA GLU A 218 21.86 -13.02 2.44
C GLU A 218 21.65 -11.57 1.97
N PRO A 219 22.69 -10.93 1.41
CA PRO A 219 22.55 -9.66 0.70
C PRO A 219 21.58 -9.77 -0.49
N ILE A 220 21.06 -8.63 -0.88
CA ILE A 220 20.07 -8.47 -1.95
C ILE A 220 20.69 -8.86 -3.29
N GLY A 221 19.93 -9.56 -4.13
CA GLY A 221 20.41 -10.03 -5.43
C GLY A 221 21.21 -11.33 -5.34
N VAL A 222 21.54 -11.79 -4.13
CA VAL A 222 22.05 -13.14 -3.89
C VAL A 222 20.86 -14.02 -3.48
N TRP A 223 20.28 -14.69 -4.47
CA TRP A 223 19.23 -15.66 -4.21
C TRP A 223 19.81 -16.83 -3.40
N PRO A 224 19.18 -17.24 -2.29
CA PRO A 224 19.68 -18.38 -1.52
C PRO A 224 19.81 -19.60 -2.43
N LYS A 225 20.85 -20.43 -2.29
CA LYS A 225 21.07 -21.65 -3.12
C LYS A 225 19.86 -22.61 -3.15
N ASN A 226 18.93 -22.45 -2.22
CA ASN A 226 17.70 -23.22 -2.11
C ASN A 226 16.51 -22.62 -2.89
N TYR A 227 16.70 -21.47 -3.56
CA TYR A 227 15.71 -20.73 -4.38
C TYR A 227 14.99 -21.63 -5.39
N LEU A 228 15.68 -22.60 -5.99
CA LEU A 228 15.12 -23.54 -6.98
C LEU A 228 14.58 -24.84 -6.38
N ARG A 229 14.64 -25.04 -5.05
CA ARG A 229 14.31 -26.35 -4.46
C ARG A 229 12.82 -26.57 -4.21
N ASP A 230 12.02 -25.51 -4.00
CA ASP A 230 10.56 -25.67 -3.87
C ASP A 230 9.92 -25.53 -5.25
N GLN A 231 9.61 -26.67 -5.88
CA GLN A 231 8.95 -26.74 -7.20
C GLN A 231 7.56 -26.08 -7.22
N ASN A 232 7.00 -25.73 -6.06
CA ASN A 232 5.70 -25.06 -5.94
C ASN A 232 5.80 -23.53 -5.88
N ILE A 233 7.00 -22.96 -6.02
CA ILE A 233 7.22 -21.50 -6.03
C ILE A 233 7.79 -21.15 -7.39
N SER A 234 7.02 -20.41 -8.20
CA SER A 234 7.45 -19.97 -9.52
C SER A 234 8.51 -18.86 -9.42
N ALA A 235 9.23 -18.60 -10.50
CA ALA A 235 10.14 -17.44 -10.57
C ALA A 235 9.42 -16.11 -10.26
N ALA A 236 8.20 -15.93 -10.80
CA ALA A 236 7.39 -14.74 -10.54
C ALA A 236 7.01 -14.57 -9.06
N ASP A 237 6.79 -15.67 -8.33
CA ASP A 237 6.49 -15.61 -6.90
C ASP A 237 7.70 -15.10 -6.10
N TRP A 238 8.90 -15.50 -6.51
CA TRP A 238 10.14 -15.01 -5.92
C TRP A 238 10.43 -13.56 -6.26
N ASP A 239 10.22 -13.15 -7.51
CA ASP A 239 10.38 -11.74 -7.93
C ASP A 239 9.48 -10.84 -7.09
N ARG A 240 8.22 -11.23 -6.94
CA ARG A 240 7.26 -10.49 -6.11
C ARG A 240 7.69 -10.44 -4.63
N ALA A 241 8.21 -11.55 -4.10
CA ALA A 241 8.74 -11.57 -2.74
C ALA A 241 9.97 -10.66 -2.58
N ALA A 242 10.85 -10.63 -3.57
CA ALA A 242 12.04 -9.80 -3.57
C ALA A 242 11.70 -8.30 -3.61
N GLU A 243 10.70 -7.90 -4.40
CA GLU A 243 10.18 -6.52 -4.40
C GLU A 243 9.77 -6.06 -3.00
N VAL A 244 9.09 -6.93 -2.24
CA VAL A 244 8.71 -6.63 -0.85
C VAL A 244 9.94 -6.61 0.06
N TYR A 245 10.86 -7.56 -0.13
CA TYR A 245 12.09 -7.64 0.65
C TYR A 245 12.99 -6.39 0.50
N ARG A 246 12.88 -5.65 -0.62
CA ARG A 246 13.59 -4.37 -0.81
C ARG A 246 13.36 -3.35 0.30
N TYR A 247 12.21 -3.43 0.95
CA TYR A 247 11.86 -2.53 2.05
C TYR A 247 12.37 -3.00 3.41
N HIS A 248 12.98 -4.19 3.51
CA HIS A 248 13.48 -4.72 4.76
C HIS A 248 14.67 -3.85 5.25
N PRO A 249 14.74 -3.39 6.52
CA PRO A 249 15.79 -2.44 6.93
C PRO A 249 17.22 -2.97 6.75
N ARG A 250 17.41 -4.30 6.81
CA ARG A 250 18.70 -4.95 6.53
C ARG A 250 19.14 -4.86 5.06
N HIS A 251 18.19 -4.69 4.13
CA HIS A 251 18.49 -4.43 2.72
C HIS A 251 19.37 -3.17 2.60
N ASN A 252 18.94 -2.07 3.20
CA ASN A 252 19.64 -0.79 3.08
C ASN A 252 20.95 -0.70 3.89
N GLN A 253 21.35 -1.76 4.61
CA GLN A 253 22.59 -1.81 5.39
C GLN A 253 23.70 -2.64 4.72
N GLY A 254 23.45 -3.19 3.53
CA GLY A 254 24.43 -3.92 2.74
C GLY A 254 24.82 -3.16 1.48
N GLY A 255 25.70 -2.16 1.62
CA GLY A 255 26.45 -1.59 0.52
C GLY A 255 27.86 -1.23 1.02
N PRO A 256 28.94 -1.53 0.27
CA PRO A 256 30.21 -0.82 0.46
C PRO A 256 30.03 0.69 0.19
#